data_AF-A0A1V6NDL3-F1
#
_entry.id   AF-A0A1V6NDL3-F1
#
_cell.length_a   1.000
_cell.length_b   1.000
_cell.length_c   1.000
_cell.angle_alpha   90.00
_cell.angle_beta   90.00
_cell.angle_gamma   90.00
#
_symmetry.space_group_name_H-M   'P 1'
#
loop_
_entity.id
_entity.type
_entity.pdbx_description
1 polymer ?
#
loop_
_entity_poly.entity_id
_entity_poly.type
_entity_poly.pdbx_seq_one_letter_code
_entity_poly.pdbx_strand_id
1 'polypeptide(L)'
;MTTVNKAPKPEIARLDGAQFNTFRDWGTKRGMTFEVTPPYTAEPNGAVERYGGYINDIQRTMIIDISLPDKEKLWPFAVEAAIYTTDRLVNPKTGISSLTHWRQELNIETLNRL
;
A
#
# COMPACT_ATOMS: atom_id res chain seq x y z
N MET A 1 -12.15 -29.68 -0.70
CA MET A 1 -11.95 -28.65 0.34
C MET A 1 -10.94 -27.65 -0.18
N THR A 2 -11.40 -26.52 -0.69
CA THR A 2 -10.52 -25.45 -1.17
C THR A 2 -10.01 -24.72 0.07
N THR A 3 -8.73 -24.87 0.40
CA THR A 3 -8.09 -24.01 1.39
C THR A 3 -8.25 -22.58 0.92
N VAL A 4 -9.06 -21.80 1.62
CA VAL A 4 -9.06 -20.35 1.49
C VAL A 4 -7.67 -19.94 1.95
N ASN A 5 -6.76 -19.68 1.00
CA ASN A 5 -5.46 -19.11 1.30
C ASN A 5 -5.73 -17.77 1.98
N LYS A 6 -5.66 -17.76 3.31
CA LYS A 6 -5.82 -16.56 4.12
C LYS A 6 -4.79 -15.56 3.60
N ALA A 7 -5.23 -14.35 3.28
CA ALA A 7 -4.31 -13.31 2.80
C ALA A 7 -3.10 -13.25 3.75
N PRO A 8 -1.87 -13.23 3.20
CA PRO A 8 -0.68 -13.22 4.03
C PRO A 8 -0.71 -11.98 4.92
N LYS A 9 -0.54 -12.21 6.22
CA LYS A 9 -0.43 -11.14 7.22
C LYS A 9 1.03 -10.73 7.34
N PRO A 10 1.34 -9.43 7.50
CA PRO A 10 2.69 -9.02 7.80
C PRO A 10 3.11 -9.61 9.15
N GLU A 11 4.35 -10.10 9.23
CA GLU A 11 4.93 -10.63 10.46
C GLU A 11 5.16 -9.50 11.49
N ILE A 12 5.63 -8.34 11.01
CA ILE A 12 5.88 -7.13 11.81
C ILE A 12 5.28 -5.91 11.10
N ALA A 13 4.54 -5.09 11.84
CA ALA A 13 4.05 -3.79 11.40
C ALA A 13 4.66 -2.68 12.27
N ARG A 14 5.38 -1.74 11.64
CA ARG A 14 5.97 -0.58 12.33
C ARG A 14 5.00 0.59 12.30
N LEU A 15 4.79 1.23 13.44
CA LEU A 15 3.84 2.32 13.61
C LEU A 15 4.50 3.50 14.32
N ASP A 16 4.05 4.70 13.97
CA ASP A 16 4.47 5.94 14.63
C ASP A 16 3.30 6.60 15.36
N GLY A 17 3.50 6.87 16.64
CA GLY A 17 2.54 7.56 17.48
C GLY A 17 1.44 6.69 18.10
N ALA A 18 0.82 7.25 19.14
CA ALA A 18 -0.24 6.61 19.93
C ALA A 18 -1.60 6.53 19.20
N GLN A 19 -1.76 7.25 18.09
CA GLN A 19 -2.99 7.29 17.29
C GLN A 19 -3.41 5.92 16.72
N PHE A 20 -2.50 4.96 16.67
CA PHE A 20 -2.77 3.62 16.15
C PHE A 20 -3.05 2.56 17.23
N ASN A 21 -3.23 2.95 18.49
CA ASN A 21 -3.49 2.01 19.59
C ASN A 21 -4.66 1.04 19.31
N THR A 22 -5.78 1.54 18.78
CA THR A 22 -6.94 0.69 18.43
C THR A 22 -6.60 -0.33 17.33
N PHE A 23 -5.83 0.08 16.32
CA PHE A 23 -5.38 -0.82 15.26
C PHE A 23 -4.40 -1.87 15.76
N ARG A 24 -3.46 -1.46 16.61
CA ARG A 24 -2.52 -2.35 17.30
C ARG A 24 -3.29 -3.40 18.10
N ASP A 25 -4.24 -3.00 18.93
CA ASP A 25 -5.02 -3.93 19.75
C ASP A 25 -5.82 -4.92 18.88
N TRP A 26 -6.39 -4.44 17.77
CA TRP A 26 -7.10 -5.28 16.80
C TRP A 26 -6.17 -6.29 16.09
N GLY A 27 -4.96 -5.88 15.72
CA GLY A 27 -3.98 -6.69 15.00
C GLY A 27 -3.27 -7.70 15.91
N THR A 28 -2.94 -7.32 17.15
CA THR A 28 -2.33 -8.22 18.14
C THR A 28 -3.27 -9.39 18.44
N LYS A 29 -4.59 -9.14 18.53
CA LYS A 29 -5.62 -10.21 18.64
C LYS A 29 -5.66 -11.17 17.45
N ARG A 30 -5.07 -10.79 16.30
CA ARG A 30 -4.96 -11.59 15.07
C ARG A 30 -3.56 -12.17 14.86
N GLY A 31 -2.69 -12.01 15.86
CA GLY A 31 -1.31 -12.49 15.86
C GLY A 31 -0.39 -11.70 14.92
N MET A 32 -0.59 -10.39 14.81
CA MET A 32 0.38 -9.47 14.20
C MET A 32 1.32 -8.95 15.29
N THR A 33 2.60 -8.78 14.96
CA THR A 33 3.57 -8.12 15.83
C THR A 33 3.66 -6.65 15.45
N PHE A 34 3.70 -5.76 16.45
CA PHE A 34 3.83 -4.33 16.22
C PHE A 34 5.08 -3.78 16.89
N GLU A 35 5.83 -2.96 16.17
CA GLU A 35 6.94 -2.17 16.70
C GLU A 35 6.51 -0.70 16.70
N VAL A 36 6.49 -0.06 17.87
CA VAL A 36 6.23 1.38 17.97
C VAL A 36 7.57 2.08 17.95
N THR A 37 7.80 2.92 16.95
CA THR A 37 9.07 3.65 16.90
C THR A 37 9.14 4.71 17.98
N PRO A 38 10.34 4.98 18.55
CA PRO A 38 10.49 6.03 19.54
C PRO A 38 10.11 7.39 18.93
N PRO A 39 9.47 8.27 19.70
CA PRO A 39 9.14 9.62 19.23
C PRO A 39 10.42 10.36 18.81
N TYR A 40 10.32 11.12 17.71
CA TYR A 40 11.42 11.92 17.13
C TYR A 40 12.55 11.13 16.45
N THR A 41 12.32 9.87 16.07
CA THR A 41 13.26 9.11 15.23
C THR A 41 12.82 9.20 13.77
N ALA A 42 13.56 9.96 12.94
CA ALA A 42 13.19 10.23 11.55
C ALA A 42 13.27 9.01 10.60
N GLU A 43 13.92 7.91 11.01
CA GLU A 43 14.46 6.94 10.07
C GLU A 43 13.53 5.81 9.55
N PRO A 44 12.50 5.29 10.23
CA PRO A 44 11.78 4.13 9.70
C PRO A 44 10.68 4.48 8.69
N ASN A 45 10.15 5.71 8.68
CA ASN A 45 8.90 6.04 7.98
C ASN A 45 9.10 6.63 6.58
N GLY A 46 10.33 6.98 6.21
CA GLY A 46 10.60 7.68 4.94
C GLY A 46 10.10 6.92 3.70
N ALA A 47 10.09 5.58 3.72
CA ALA A 47 9.55 4.78 2.63
C ALA A 47 8.03 4.92 2.49
N VAL A 48 7.29 4.85 3.61
CA VAL A 48 5.83 4.97 3.64
C VAL A 48 5.40 6.39 3.29
N GLU A 49 6.07 7.40 3.85
CA GLU A 49 5.81 8.81 3.55
C GLU A 49 6.05 9.12 2.07
N ARG A 50 7.16 8.63 1.50
CA ARG A 50 7.46 8.80 0.08
C ARG A 50 6.42 8.12 -0.80
N TYR A 51 5.97 6.92 -0.45
CA TYR A 51 4.94 6.23 -1.22
C TYR A 51 3.60 6.94 -1.15
N GLY A 52 3.18 7.37 0.05
CA GLY A 52 1.96 8.16 0.24
C GLY A 52 1.98 9.48 -0.51
N GLY A 53 3.12 10.18 -0.52
CA GLY A 53 3.34 11.38 -1.33
C GLY A 53 3.20 11.10 -2.83
N TYR A 54 3.83 10.03 -3.31
CA TYR A 54 3.77 9.65 -4.72
C TYR A 54 2.35 9.32 -5.22
N ILE A 55 1.56 8.58 -4.43
CA ILE A 55 0.14 8.32 -4.73
C ILE A 55 -0.65 9.64 -4.76
N ASN A 56 -0.38 10.55 -3.82
CA ASN A 56 -1.01 11.85 -3.77
C ASN A 56 -0.69 12.71 -5.00
N ASP A 57 0.53 12.68 -5.50
CA ASP A 57 0.90 13.42 -6.70
C ASP A 57 0.13 12.90 -7.92
N ILE A 58 0.09 11.57 -8.11
CA ILE A 58 -0.61 10.94 -9.24
C ILE A 58 -2.11 11.23 -9.21
N GLN A 59 -2.79 11.03 -8.07
CA GLN A 59 -4.22 11.28 -7.97
C GLN A 59 -4.54 12.77 -8.19
N ARG A 60 -3.68 13.69 -7.72
CA ARG A 60 -3.86 15.13 -7.96
C ARG A 60 -3.71 15.46 -9.43
N THR A 61 -2.74 14.87 -10.13
CA THR A 61 -2.60 15.03 -11.59
C THR A 61 -3.87 14.60 -12.31
N MET A 62 -4.43 13.44 -11.98
CA MET A 62 -5.68 12.95 -12.57
C MET A 62 -6.85 13.93 -12.34
N ILE A 63 -7.04 14.39 -11.10
CA ILE A 63 -8.13 15.32 -10.76
C ILE A 63 -7.93 16.70 -11.41
N ILE A 64 -6.70 17.20 -11.51
CA ILE A 64 -6.42 18.49 -12.14
C ILE A 64 -6.71 18.45 -13.64
N ASP A 65 -6.28 17.38 -14.33
CA ASP A 65 -6.44 17.21 -15.77
C ASP A 65 -7.91 17.05 -16.20
N ILE A 66 -8.73 16.43 -15.35
CA ILE A 66 -10.15 16.24 -15.61
C ILE A 66 -10.91 17.58 -15.65
N SER A 67 -11.60 17.81 -16.77
CA SER A 67 -12.48 18.95 -17.01
C SER A 67 -13.95 18.61 -16.73
N LEU A 68 -14.23 18.03 -15.56
CA LEU A 68 -15.59 17.71 -15.11
C LEU A 68 -16.04 18.61 -13.95
N PRO A 69 -17.34 18.98 -13.90
CA PRO A 69 -17.92 19.54 -12.68
C PRO A 69 -17.89 18.50 -11.55
N ASP A 70 -17.74 18.96 -10.31
CA ASP A 70 -17.68 18.12 -9.10
C ASP A 70 -16.55 17.07 -9.06
N LYS A 71 -15.44 17.30 -9.78
CA LYS A 71 -14.30 16.37 -9.82
C LYS A 71 -13.70 16.05 -8.46
N GLU A 72 -13.92 16.90 -7.44
CA GLU A 72 -13.55 16.64 -6.05
C GLU A 72 -14.22 15.37 -5.50
N LYS A 73 -15.45 15.05 -5.97
CA LYS A 73 -16.16 13.81 -5.59
C LYS A 73 -15.51 12.56 -6.17
N LEU A 74 -14.66 12.71 -7.19
CA LEU A 74 -13.96 11.61 -7.83
C LEU A 74 -12.65 11.24 -7.12
N TRP A 75 -12.26 11.98 -6.08
CA TRP A 75 -11.02 11.75 -5.34
C TRP A 75 -10.82 10.29 -4.89
N PRO A 76 -11.81 9.59 -4.32
CA PRO A 76 -11.64 8.18 -3.94
C PRO A 76 -11.27 7.28 -5.14
N PHE A 77 -11.91 7.48 -6.29
CA PHE A 77 -11.62 6.72 -7.50
C PHE A 77 -10.25 7.06 -8.08
N ALA A 78 -9.83 8.33 -8.01
CA ALA A 78 -8.51 8.75 -8.45
C ALA A 78 -7.39 8.12 -7.58
N VAL A 79 -7.61 8.01 -6.26
CA VAL A 79 -6.69 7.31 -5.35
C VAL A 79 -6.62 5.82 -5.68
N GLU A 80 -7.76 5.15 -5.88
CA GLU A 80 -7.80 3.74 -6.28
C GLU A 80 -7.10 3.51 -7.62
N ALA A 81 -7.35 4.38 -8.61
CA ALA A 81 -6.72 4.31 -9.92
C ALA A 81 -5.20 4.53 -9.84
N ALA A 82 -4.74 5.47 -9.00
CA ALA A 82 -3.33 5.70 -8.76
C ALA A 82 -2.66 4.44 -8.20
N ILE A 83 -3.20 3.85 -7.12
CA ILE A 83 -2.68 2.63 -6.49
C ILE A 83 -2.69 1.45 -7.49
N TYR A 84 -3.81 1.26 -8.18
CA TYR A 84 -3.95 0.18 -9.17
C TYR A 84 -2.86 0.26 -10.24
N THR A 85 -2.58 1.47 -10.71
CA THR A 85 -1.59 1.74 -11.75
C THR A 85 -0.18 1.54 -11.22
N THR A 86 0.18 2.19 -10.11
CA THR A 86 1.54 2.13 -9.55
C THR A 86 1.97 0.72 -9.19
N ASP A 87 1.06 -0.10 -8.65
CA ASP A 87 1.38 -1.47 -8.27
C ASP A 87 1.66 -2.39 -9.48
N ARG A 88 1.17 -2.01 -10.66
CA ARG A 88 1.28 -2.80 -11.90
C ARG A 88 2.35 -2.29 -12.86
N LEU A 89 2.83 -1.06 -12.69
CA LEU A 89 3.91 -0.53 -13.50
C LEU A 89 5.21 -1.31 -13.26
N VAL A 90 5.87 -1.68 -14.34
CA VAL A 90 7.18 -2.34 -14.30
C VAL A 90 8.21 -1.32 -13.84
N ASN A 91 8.92 -1.64 -12.77
CA ASN A 91 10.04 -0.82 -12.34
C ASN A 91 11.21 -1.03 -13.32
N PRO A 92 11.71 0.02 -13.99
CA PRO A 92 12.75 -0.12 -15.01
C PRO A 92 14.08 -0.65 -14.46
N LYS A 93 14.32 -0.54 -13.14
CA LYS A 93 15.53 -1.07 -12.50
C LYS A 93 15.44 -2.57 -12.21
N THR A 94 14.25 -3.08 -11.85
CA THR A 94 14.07 -4.48 -11.45
C THR A 94 13.44 -5.34 -12.55
N GLY A 95 12.84 -4.73 -13.57
CA GLY A 95 12.18 -5.44 -14.67
C GLY A 95 10.83 -6.08 -14.29
N ILE A 96 10.36 -5.88 -13.06
CA ILE A 96 9.08 -6.41 -12.56
C ILE A 96 8.30 -5.33 -11.83
N SER A 97 6.97 -5.49 -11.77
CA SER A 97 6.09 -4.61 -10.99
C SER A 97 6.06 -4.97 -9.51
N SER A 98 5.69 -4.02 -8.66
CA SER A 98 5.54 -4.23 -7.21
C SER A 98 4.57 -5.37 -6.90
N LEU A 99 3.46 -5.46 -7.62
CA LEU A 99 2.49 -6.55 -7.48
C LEU A 99 3.10 -7.91 -7.86
N THR A 100 3.89 -7.97 -8.93
CA THR A 100 4.54 -9.21 -9.35
C THR A 100 5.54 -9.67 -8.31
N HIS A 101 6.38 -8.74 -7.82
CA HIS A 101 7.34 -9.01 -6.75
C HIS A 101 6.65 -9.54 -5.48
N TRP A 102 5.61 -8.86 -5.00
CA TRP A 102 4.85 -9.28 -3.82
C TRP A 102 4.22 -10.67 -3.97
N ARG A 103 3.68 -11.00 -5.16
CA ARG A 103 3.12 -12.34 -5.42
C ARG A 103 4.20 -13.43 -5.42
N GLN A 104 5.38 -13.14 -5.97
CA GLN A 104 6.52 -14.06 -5.97
C GLN A 104 7.02 -14.35 -4.55
N GLU A 105 7.18 -13.32 -3.72
CA GLU A 105 7.57 -13.49 -2.30
C GLU A 105 6.60 -14.39 -1.53
N LEU A 106 5.33 -14.39 -1.93
CA LEU A 106 4.26 -15.16 -1.28
C LEU A 106 4.03 -16.53 -1.92
N ASN A 107 4.81 -16.92 -2.92
CA ASN A 107 4.61 -18.13 -3.72
C ASN A 107 3.17 -18.24 -4.27
N ILE A 108 2.54 -17.10 -4.58
CA ILE A 108 1.25 -17.07 -5.26
C ILE A 108 1.56 -17.22 -6.73
N GLU A 109 1.04 -18.28 -7.37
CA GLU A 109 1.23 -18.50 -8.80
C GLU A 109 0.99 -17.19 -9.58
N THR A 110 2.04 -16.76 -10.29
CA THR A 110 1.94 -15.68 -11.26
C THR A 110 1.12 -16.24 -12.40
N LEU A 111 -0.19 -15.99 -12.38
CA LEU A 111 -1.02 -16.15 -13.54
C LEU A 111 -0.43 -15.27 -14.63
N ASN A 112 0.33 -15.88 -15.54
CA ASN A 112 0.65 -15.32 -16.84
C ASN A 112 -0.68 -15.08 -17.54
N ARG A 113 -1.25 -13.89 -17.39
CA ARG A 113 -2.39 -13.43 -18.17
C ARG A 113 -2.04 -12.07 -18.73
N LEU A 114 -1.57 -12.17 -19.98
CA LEU A 114 -1.63 -11.26 -21.14
C LEU A 114 -1.50 -9.76 -20.83
#